data_AF-A0A943B7S7-F1
#
_entry.id   AF-A0A943B7S7-F1
#
_cell.length_a   1.000
_cell.length_b   1.000
_cell.length_c   1.000
_cell.angle_alpha   90.00
_cell.angle_beta   90.00
_cell.angle_gamma   90.00
#
_symmetry.space_group_name_H-M   'P 1'
#
loop_
_entity.id
_entity.type
_entity.pdbx_description
1 polymer ?
#
loop_
_entity_poly.entity_id
_entity_poly.type
_entity_poly.pdbx_seq_one_letter_code
_entity_poly.pdbx_strand_id
1 'polypeptide(L)'
;MKDIVKIFKALSDESRIKILNIISNNNVCSKRIAREVEISEAAVSQHIKILKEAHLISGYKRGYHMIFQINPHALEILKNYLHSLSTQKEIVSFKCTKECKNKGCYCKKGFKEDSKMKICFPVSNNLGLESVPYGHFGTAPMFVVCDLASNEVRVINNGDLNHVHGNCSPIKAIKGEDIDIVVVNGIGQGAINGLNNNGIKVFKAVEGTIGENLKAYSEGRLVEFSRKNACNHEGCSH
;
A
#
# COMPACT_ATOMS: atom_id res chain seq x y z
N MET A 1 11.08 -18.55 15.48
CA MET A 1 11.00 -17.17 16.04
C MET A 1 12.33 -16.66 16.60
N LYS A 2 13.09 -17.44 17.39
CA LYS A 2 14.38 -16.97 17.94
C LYS A 2 15.40 -16.57 16.87
N ASP A 3 15.47 -17.31 15.75
CA ASP A 3 16.43 -17.02 14.67
C ASP A 3 16.07 -15.77 13.88
N ILE A 4 14.80 -15.57 13.56
CA ILE A 4 14.36 -14.36 12.83
C ILE A 4 14.59 -13.09 13.66
N VAL A 5 14.39 -13.15 14.99
CA VAL A 5 14.69 -12.02 15.89
C VAL A 5 16.18 -11.69 15.90
N LYS A 6 17.06 -12.70 15.89
CA LYS A 6 18.51 -12.48 15.79
C LYS A 6 18.89 -11.85 14.45
N ILE A 7 18.30 -12.32 13.35
CA ILE A 7 18.51 -11.75 12.01
C ILE A 7 18.10 -10.27 12.01
N PHE A 8 16.89 -9.91 12.46
CA PHE A 8 16.46 -8.52 12.48
C PHE A 8 17.33 -7.62 13.37
N LYS A 9 17.74 -8.10 14.55
CA LYS A 9 18.68 -7.36 15.42
C LYS A 9 20.05 -7.16 14.76
N ALA A 10 20.52 -8.14 13.99
CA ALA A 10 21.76 -8.01 13.24
C ALA A 10 21.61 -7.07 12.03
N LEU A 11 20.42 -6.97 11.43
CA LEU A 11 20.16 -6.09 10.29
C LEU A 11 19.79 -4.65 10.67
N SER A 12 19.47 -4.37 11.93
CA SER A 12 19.03 -3.03 12.39
C SER A 12 20.17 -2.00 12.56
N ASP A 13 21.23 -2.09 11.75
CA ASP A 13 22.44 -1.27 11.84
C ASP A 13 23.06 -1.07 10.47
N GLU A 14 23.29 0.20 10.14
CA GLU A 14 23.71 0.61 8.80
C GLU A 14 25.05 -0.01 8.39
N SER A 15 26.04 -0.06 9.29
CA SER A 15 27.35 -0.64 9.00
C SER A 15 27.24 -2.12 8.66
N ARG A 16 26.42 -2.88 9.39
CA ARG A 16 26.18 -4.30 9.09
C ARG A 16 25.50 -4.51 7.74
N ILE A 17 24.56 -3.64 7.36
CA ILE A 17 23.95 -3.67 6.02
C ILE A 17 25.00 -3.40 4.93
N LYS A 18 25.86 -2.38 5.11
CA LYS A 18 26.96 -2.09 4.17
C LYS A 18 27.92 -3.27 4.02
N ILE A 19 28.30 -3.91 5.13
CA ILE A 19 29.15 -5.11 5.12
C ILE A 19 28.50 -6.25 4.33
N LEU A 20 27.22 -6.51 4.54
CA LEU A 20 26.48 -7.55 3.80
C LEU A 20 26.44 -7.26 2.29
N ASN A 21 26.22 -6.01 1.89
CA ASN A 21 26.24 -5.61 0.48
C ASN A 21 27.60 -5.87 -0.18
N ILE A 22 28.70 -5.60 0.53
CA ILE A 22 30.05 -5.87 0.03
C ILE A 22 30.28 -7.38 -0.13
N ILE A 23 29.93 -8.16 0.90
CA ILE A 23 30.10 -9.63 0.91
C ILE A 23 29.22 -10.30 -0.15
N SER A 24 28.01 -9.79 -0.39
CA SER A 24 27.08 -10.32 -1.38
C SER A 24 27.64 -10.26 -2.81
N ASN A 25 28.49 -9.29 -3.10
CA ASN A 25 29.08 -9.12 -4.42
C ASN A 25 30.45 -9.80 -4.55
N ASN A 26 31.17 -9.97 -3.43
CA ASN A 26 32.52 -10.49 -3.43
C ASN A 26 32.82 -11.24 -2.12
N ASN A 27 33.35 -12.46 -2.19
CA ASN A 27 33.93 -13.12 -1.02
C ASN A 27 35.22 -12.38 -0.59
N VAL A 28 35.16 -11.61 0.50
CA VAL A 28 36.22 -10.66 0.89
C VAL A 28 36.71 -10.84 2.34
N CYS A 29 37.90 -10.33 2.63
CA CYS A 29 38.46 -10.33 3.98
C CYS A 29 38.07 -9.09 4.79
N SER A 30 38.25 -9.15 6.12
CA SER A 30 37.95 -8.05 7.06
C SER A 30 38.66 -6.74 6.71
N LYS A 31 39.94 -6.81 6.31
CA LYS A 31 40.74 -5.64 5.93
C LYS A 31 40.16 -4.89 4.73
N ARG A 32 39.65 -5.63 3.74
CA ARG A 32 38.98 -5.00 2.60
C ARG A 32 37.66 -4.38 3.02
N ILE A 33 36.86 -5.09 3.81
CA ILE A 33 35.60 -4.57 4.35
C ILE A 33 35.82 -3.26 5.12
N ALA A 34 36.84 -3.20 5.98
CA ALA A 34 37.16 -2.00 6.76
C ALA A 34 37.44 -0.77 5.90
N ARG A 35 38.14 -0.96 4.77
CA ARG A 35 38.42 0.11 3.81
C ARG A 35 37.16 0.60 3.09
N GLU A 36 36.31 -0.33 2.64
CA GLU A 36 35.11 0.00 1.86
C GLU A 36 34.00 0.63 2.72
N VAL A 37 33.92 0.27 4.00
CA VAL A 37 32.93 0.82 4.95
C VAL A 37 33.48 2.02 5.74
N GLU A 38 34.77 2.35 5.56
CA GLU A 38 35.46 3.46 6.23
C GLU A 38 35.42 3.40 7.76
N ILE A 39 35.59 2.20 8.32
CA ILE A 39 35.64 1.96 9.78
C ILE A 39 36.87 1.13 10.15
N SER A 40 37.20 1.07 11.45
CA SER A 40 38.36 0.30 11.91
C SER A 40 38.18 -1.21 11.71
N GLU A 41 39.28 -1.94 11.50
CA GLU A 41 39.25 -3.42 11.42
C GLU A 41 38.70 -4.06 12.71
N ALA A 42 38.90 -3.40 13.86
CA ALA A 42 38.32 -3.81 15.14
C ALA A 42 36.78 -3.69 15.13
N ALA A 43 36.24 -2.58 14.63
CA ALA A 43 34.80 -2.39 14.48
C ALA A 43 34.20 -3.40 13.48
N VAL A 44 34.86 -3.63 12.34
CA VAL A 44 34.46 -4.69 11.40
C VAL A 44 34.43 -6.06 12.07
N SER A 45 35.43 -6.38 12.89
CA SER A 45 35.48 -7.67 13.58
C SER A 45 34.30 -7.86 14.54
N GLN A 46 33.88 -6.80 15.24
CA GLN A 46 32.67 -6.83 16.07
C GLN A 46 31.41 -7.05 15.23
N HIS A 47 31.25 -6.31 14.12
CA HIS A 47 30.11 -6.49 13.22
C HIS A 47 30.05 -7.89 12.61
N ILE A 48 31.19 -8.43 12.17
CA ILE A 48 31.30 -9.79 11.64
C ILE A 48 30.92 -10.83 12.68
N LYS A 49 31.32 -10.65 13.95
CA LYS A 49 30.92 -11.55 15.04
C LYS A 49 29.40 -11.59 15.16
N ILE A 50 28.73 -10.44 15.20
CA ILE A 50 27.27 -10.34 15.27
C ILE A 50 26.60 -10.99 14.05
N LEU A 51 27.10 -10.73 12.85
CA LEU A 51 26.58 -11.31 11.61
C LEU A 51 26.74 -12.83 11.56
N LYS A 52 27.85 -13.37 12.09
CA LYS A 52 28.07 -14.82 12.21
C LYS A 52 27.15 -15.45 13.26
N GLU A 53 26.95 -14.79 14.40
CA GLU A 53 26.03 -15.24 15.46
C GLU A 53 24.56 -15.24 15.00
N ALA A 54 24.21 -14.35 14.08
CA ALA A 54 22.91 -14.33 13.40
C ALA A 54 22.85 -15.28 12.19
N HIS A 55 23.91 -16.06 11.94
CA HIS A 55 24.05 -16.97 10.80
C HIS A 55 23.90 -16.31 9.41
N LEU A 56 24.03 -14.99 9.29
CA LEU A 56 23.91 -14.26 8.03
C LEU A 56 25.15 -14.43 7.14
N ILE A 57 26.32 -14.65 7.74
CA ILE A 57 27.57 -14.88 7.03
C ILE A 57 28.31 -16.09 7.61
N SER A 58 29.18 -16.67 6.80
CA SER A 58 30.19 -17.65 7.21
C SER A 58 31.59 -17.16 6.84
N GLY A 59 32.63 -17.80 7.36
CA GLY A 59 33.99 -17.47 6.99
C GLY A 59 34.89 -18.70 6.88
N TYR A 60 35.81 -18.67 5.93
CA TYR A 60 36.79 -19.72 5.69
C TYR A 60 38.19 -19.13 5.48
N LYS A 61 39.23 -19.90 5.78
CA LYS A 61 40.62 -19.45 5.58
C LYS A 61 41.03 -19.64 4.11
N ARG A 62 41.64 -18.61 3.52
CA ARG A 62 42.33 -18.67 2.23
C ARG A 62 43.72 -18.06 2.41
N GLY A 63 44.73 -18.92 2.52
CA GLY A 63 46.07 -18.52 2.95
C GLY A 63 46.04 -17.93 4.36
N TYR A 64 46.62 -16.74 4.53
CA TYR A 64 46.65 -16.03 5.81
C TYR A 64 45.37 -15.23 6.11
N HIS A 65 44.42 -15.17 5.17
CA HIS A 65 43.23 -14.32 5.30
C HIS A 65 41.98 -15.15 5.61
N MET A 66 41.16 -14.65 6.53
CA MET A 66 39.78 -15.10 6.67
C MET A 66 38.92 -14.41 5.61
N ILE A 67 38.23 -15.18 4.79
CA ILE A 67 37.32 -14.72 3.75
C ILE A 67 35.89 -14.96 4.21
N PHE A 68 35.03 -13.97 4.05
CA PHE A 68 33.62 -14.03 4.46
C PHE A 68 32.71 -14.15 3.24
N GLN A 69 31.60 -14.86 3.42
CA GLN A 69 30.58 -15.08 2.40
C GLN A 69 29.19 -15.09 3.04
N ILE A 70 28.18 -14.71 2.25
CA ILE A 70 26.78 -14.77 2.68
C ILE A 70 26.37 -16.21 2.93
N ASN A 71 25.52 -16.43 3.93
CA ASN A 71 24.82 -17.69 4.12
C ASN A 71 23.48 -17.66 3.37
N PRO A 72 23.34 -18.37 2.23
CA PRO A 72 22.11 -18.33 1.43
C PRO A 72 20.89 -18.88 2.20
N HIS A 73 21.10 -19.82 3.10
CA HIS A 73 20.01 -20.40 3.89
C HIS A 73 19.36 -19.37 4.83
N ALA A 74 20.15 -18.47 5.43
CA ALA A 74 19.62 -17.42 6.29
C ALA A 74 18.77 -16.40 5.49
N LEU A 75 19.18 -16.11 4.25
CA LEU A 75 18.40 -15.25 3.36
C LEU A 75 17.09 -15.91 2.93
N GLU A 76 17.08 -17.22 2.69
CA GLU A 76 15.87 -17.96 2.34
C GLU A 76 14.86 -17.97 3.50
N ILE A 77 15.33 -18.14 4.74
CA ILE A 77 14.48 -18.01 5.94
C ILE A 77 13.85 -16.61 6.00
N LEU A 78 14.66 -15.56 5.83
CA LEU A 78 14.19 -14.17 5.88
C LEU A 78 13.17 -13.88 4.78
N LYS A 79 13.46 -14.31 3.54
CA LYS A 79 12.56 -14.19 2.39
C LYS A 79 11.21 -14.86 2.67
N ASN A 80 11.21 -16.10 3.15
CA ASN A 80 9.98 -16.83 3.44
C ASN A 80 9.18 -16.20 4.59
N TYR A 81 9.85 -15.64 5.58
CA TYR A 81 9.19 -14.89 6.65
C TYR A 81 8.55 -13.59 6.15
N LEU A 82 9.28 -12.79 5.35
CA LEU A 82 8.72 -11.57 4.77
C LEU A 82 7.56 -11.88 3.81
N HIS A 83 7.69 -12.95 3.04
CA HIS A 83 6.60 -13.45 2.20
C HIS A 83 5.38 -13.83 3.04
N SER A 84 5.55 -14.57 4.14
CA SER A 84 4.42 -14.94 4.99
C SER A 84 3.74 -13.73 5.61
N LEU A 85 4.48 -12.67 5.98
CA LEU A 85 3.90 -11.39 6.41
C LEU A 85 3.10 -10.70 5.30
N SER A 86 3.57 -10.77 4.05
CA SER A 86 2.87 -10.18 2.90
C SER A 86 1.62 -10.97 2.47
N THR A 87 1.55 -12.26 2.82
CA THR A 87 0.44 -13.15 2.45
C THR A 87 -0.54 -13.42 3.58
N GLN A 88 -0.23 -13.04 4.82
CA GLN A 88 -1.17 -13.14 5.94
C GLN A 88 -2.30 -12.13 5.76
N LYS A 89 -3.40 -12.60 5.14
CA LYS A 89 -4.67 -11.87 4.98
C LYS A 89 -5.60 -11.96 6.18
N GLU A 90 -5.22 -12.65 7.26
CA GLU A 90 -5.93 -12.49 8.52
C GLU A 90 -5.50 -11.18 9.16
N ILE A 91 -6.15 -10.10 8.70
CA ILE A 91 -6.33 -8.91 9.52
C ILE A 91 -7.10 -9.39 10.75
N VAL A 92 -6.35 -9.72 11.80
CA VAL A 92 -6.93 -9.90 13.12
C VAL A 92 -7.64 -8.59 13.39
N SER A 93 -8.98 -8.60 13.42
CA SER A 93 -9.74 -7.43 13.86
C SER A 93 -9.20 -7.11 15.25
N PHE A 94 -8.36 -6.07 15.36
CA PHE A 94 -7.95 -5.59 16.65
C PHE A 94 -9.20 -4.94 17.24
N LYS A 95 -10.01 -5.75 17.93
CA LYS A 95 -11.07 -5.24 18.79
C LYS A 95 -10.36 -4.43 19.87
N CYS A 96 -10.29 -3.13 19.64
CA CYS A 96 -9.94 -2.16 20.65
C CYS A 96 -10.83 -2.49 21.86
N THR A 97 -10.22 -2.90 22.96
CA THR A 97 -10.99 -3.17 24.18
C THR A 97 -11.68 -1.86 24.56
N LYS A 98 -12.91 -1.97 25.09
CA LYS A 98 -13.78 -0.82 25.43
C LYS A 98 -13.12 0.22 26.36
N GLU A 99 -11.93 -0.05 26.87
CA GLU A 99 -11.16 0.77 27.80
C GLU A 99 -10.08 1.65 27.15
N CYS A 100 -10.01 1.77 25.81
CA CYS A 100 -9.00 2.61 25.17
C CYS A 100 -9.18 4.11 25.46
N LYS A 101 -8.34 4.63 26.37
CA LYS A 101 -8.32 6.02 26.83
C LYS A 101 -7.69 6.99 25.82
N ASN A 102 -7.11 6.51 24.72
CA ASN A 102 -6.49 7.38 23.72
C ASN A 102 -7.57 8.13 22.91
N LYS A 103 -7.60 9.47 23.04
CA LYS A 103 -8.53 10.34 22.30
C LYS A 103 -8.17 10.47 20.81
N GLY A 104 -6.95 10.12 20.42
CA GLY A 104 -6.47 10.11 19.02
C GLY A 104 -6.39 8.72 18.36
N CYS A 105 -6.95 7.66 18.97
CA CYS A 105 -6.90 6.29 18.40
C CYS A 105 -7.60 6.26 17.05
N TYR A 106 -6.91 5.80 16.01
CA TYR A 106 -7.47 5.58 14.66
C TYR A 106 -8.71 4.65 14.67
N CYS A 107 -8.73 3.76 15.67
CA CYS A 107 -9.77 2.81 16.07
C CYS A 107 -11.16 3.44 16.27
N LYS A 108 -11.23 4.70 16.73
CA LYS A 108 -12.49 5.41 17.00
C LYS A 108 -13.13 6.01 15.74
N LYS A 109 -12.45 5.98 14.59
CA LYS A 109 -12.93 6.53 13.32
C LYS A 109 -13.66 5.52 12.42
N GLY A 110 -13.97 4.32 12.92
CA GLY A 110 -14.70 3.30 12.15
C GLY A 110 -13.85 2.68 11.05
N PHE A 111 -12.87 1.86 11.43
CA PHE A 111 -12.09 1.09 10.45
C PHE A 111 -12.97 -0.02 9.85
N LYS A 112 -13.30 0.08 8.56
CA LYS A 112 -13.86 -1.01 7.76
C LYS A 112 -12.69 -1.70 7.06
N GLU A 113 -12.60 -3.03 7.19
CA GLU A 113 -11.57 -3.83 6.49
C GLU A 113 -11.71 -3.67 4.97
N ASP A 114 -10.61 -3.61 4.22
CA ASP A 114 -10.64 -3.45 2.76
C ASP A 114 -11.49 -4.52 2.06
N SER A 115 -11.48 -5.76 2.56
CA SER A 115 -12.32 -6.86 2.06
C SER A 115 -13.82 -6.71 2.36
N LYS A 116 -14.22 -5.67 3.10
CA LYS A 116 -15.61 -5.32 3.42
C LYS A 116 -16.02 -3.97 2.83
N MET A 117 -15.17 -3.37 1.99
CA MET A 117 -15.46 -2.10 1.37
C MET A 117 -16.41 -2.26 0.17
N LYS A 118 -17.22 -1.22 -0.04
CA LYS A 118 -18.04 -1.05 -1.23
C LYS A 118 -17.45 0.07 -2.07
N ILE A 119 -17.04 -0.28 -3.29
CA ILE A 119 -16.36 0.62 -4.22
C ILE A 119 -17.31 1.00 -5.35
N CYS A 120 -17.51 2.29 -5.54
CA CYS A 120 -18.40 2.87 -6.52
C CYS A 120 -17.62 3.43 -7.72
N PHE A 121 -18.08 3.11 -8.92
CA PHE A 121 -17.52 3.55 -10.19
C PHE A 121 -18.60 4.27 -11.01
N PRO A 122 -18.42 5.53 -11.40
CA PRO A 122 -19.28 6.14 -12.40
C PRO A 122 -19.02 5.47 -13.75
N VAL A 123 -20.06 5.11 -14.50
CA VAL A 123 -19.93 4.46 -15.82
C VAL A 123 -20.95 5.05 -16.80
N SER A 124 -20.65 4.98 -18.10
CA SER A 124 -21.62 5.35 -19.14
C SER A 124 -22.65 4.24 -19.39
N ASN A 125 -22.19 2.98 -19.37
CA ASN A 125 -22.98 1.79 -19.61
C ASN A 125 -22.63 0.72 -18.57
N ASN A 126 -23.59 -0.13 -18.20
CA ASN A 126 -23.35 -1.26 -17.31
C ASN A 126 -22.91 -2.51 -18.10
N LEU A 127 -21.62 -2.82 -18.02
CA LEU A 127 -21.01 -4.07 -18.47
C LEU A 127 -20.44 -4.88 -17.28
N GLY A 128 -20.92 -4.61 -16.06
CA GLY A 128 -20.37 -5.19 -14.83
C GLY A 128 -18.90 -4.80 -14.64
N LEU A 129 -18.04 -5.77 -14.36
CA LEU A 129 -16.60 -5.56 -14.15
C LEU A 129 -15.85 -5.08 -15.41
N GLU A 130 -16.41 -5.30 -16.60
CA GLU A 130 -15.83 -4.84 -17.88
C GLU A 130 -16.20 -3.38 -18.20
N SER A 131 -17.01 -2.73 -17.37
CA SER A 131 -17.33 -1.32 -17.55
C SER A 131 -16.06 -0.47 -17.37
N VAL A 132 -15.97 0.64 -18.10
CA VAL A 132 -14.85 1.58 -17.99
C VAL A 132 -15.27 2.79 -17.13
N PRO A 133 -14.47 3.23 -16.14
CA PRO A 133 -14.79 4.41 -15.34
C PRO A 133 -14.99 5.66 -16.19
N TYR A 134 -16.13 6.32 -16.02
CA TYR A 134 -16.53 7.49 -16.78
C TYR A 134 -15.68 8.71 -16.42
N GLY A 135 -15.48 9.60 -17.40
CA GLY A 135 -14.57 10.75 -17.30
C GLY A 135 -14.95 11.76 -16.24
N HIS A 136 -16.24 11.90 -15.93
CA HIS A 136 -16.75 12.90 -15.00
C HIS A 136 -17.78 12.32 -14.03
N PHE A 137 -17.46 12.29 -12.73
CA PHE A 137 -18.39 11.81 -11.70
C PHE A 137 -19.77 12.47 -11.76
N GLY A 138 -19.79 13.77 -12.08
CA GLY A 138 -20.98 14.60 -12.03
C GLY A 138 -22.08 14.26 -13.02
N THR A 139 -21.66 13.85 -14.21
CA THR A 139 -22.50 13.69 -15.40
C THR A 139 -22.61 12.22 -15.80
N ALA A 140 -22.09 11.31 -14.98
CA ALA A 140 -22.21 9.87 -15.22
C ALA A 140 -23.69 9.47 -15.21
N PRO A 141 -24.17 8.73 -16.23
CA PRO A 141 -25.57 8.28 -16.28
C PRO A 141 -25.90 7.25 -15.20
N MET A 142 -24.91 6.51 -14.72
CA MET A 142 -25.10 5.50 -13.68
C MET A 142 -23.81 5.23 -12.92
N PHE A 143 -23.95 4.51 -11.82
CA PHE A 143 -22.87 4.07 -10.96
C PHE A 143 -22.94 2.56 -10.78
N VAL A 144 -21.79 1.90 -10.86
CA VAL A 144 -21.61 0.49 -10.52
C VAL A 144 -20.97 0.43 -9.14
N VAL A 145 -21.60 -0.27 -8.20
CA VAL A 145 -21.08 -0.49 -6.85
C VAL A 145 -20.69 -1.95 -6.71
N CYS A 146 -19.42 -2.19 -6.41
CA CYS A 146 -18.85 -3.50 -6.15
C CYS A 146 -18.67 -3.69 -4.64
N ASP A 147 -19.31 -4.71 -4.07
CA ASP A 147 -19.11 -5.12 -2.69
C ASP A 147 -17.99 -6.16 -2.64
N LEU A 148 -16.87 -5.81 -2.00
CA LEU A 148 -15.69 -6.67 -1.95
C LEU A 148 -15.83 -7.89 -1.02
N ALA A 149 -16.84 -7.90 -0.13
CA ALA A 149 -17.08 -9.03 0.77
C ALA A 149 -17.90 -10.12 0.09
N SER A 150 -18.95 -9.72 -0.62
CA SER A 150 -19.89 -10.62 -1.28
C SER A 150 -19.56 -10.90 -2.74
N ASN A 151 -18.68 -10.09 -3.36
CA ASN A 151 -18.49 -10.01 -4.81
C ASN A 151 -19.75 -9.61 -5.58
N GLU A 152 -20.74 -9.01 -4.92
CA GLU A 152 -21.94 -8.50 -5.57
C GLU A 152 -21.62 -7.21 -6.34
N VAL A 153 -22.18 -7.11 -7.54
CA VAL A 153 -22.11 -5.90 -8.38
C VAL A 153 -23.53 -5.39 -8.58
N ARG A 154 -23.81 -4.20 -8.05
CA ARG A 154 -25.12 -3.54 -8.17
C ARG A 154 -25.00 -2.22 -8.92
N VAL A 155 -26.11 -1.80 -9.50
CA VAL A 155 -26.19 -0.59 -10.32
C VAL A 155 -27.11 0.43 -9.66
N ILE A 156 -26.67 1.69 -9.65
CA ILE A 156 -27.45 2.84 -9.24
C ILE A 156 -27.58 3.76 -10.45
N ASN A 157 -28.82 4.04 -10.87
CA ASN A 157 -29.05 5.00 -11.94
C ASN A 157 -28.94 6.43 -11.41
N ASN A 158 -28.27 7.31 -12.17
CA ASN A 158 -28.21 8.71 -11.82
C ASN A 158 -29.51 9.39 -12.26
N GLY A 159 -30.45 9.58 -11.32
CA GLY A 159 -31.71 10.28 -11.60
C GLY A 159 -31.55 11.78 -11.83
N ASP A 160 -30.38 12.36 -11.57
CA ASP A 160 -30.09 13.80 -11.62
C ASP A 160 -29.43 14.22 -12.95
N LEU A 161 -29.78 13.65 -14.10
CA LEU A 161 -29.07 13.92 -15.38
C LEU A 161 -29.30 15.31 -15.99
N ASN A 162 -30.36 16.03 -15.58
CA ASN A 162 -30.80 17.29 -16.19
C ASN A 162 -30.62 18.50 -15.25
N HIS A 163 -29.41 18.77 -14.77
CA HIS A 163 -29.16 19.93 -13.90
C HIS A 163 -28.15 20.93 -14.52
N VAL A 164 -28.27 22.19 -14.10
CA VAL A 164 -27.36 23.26 -14.49
C VAL A 164 -25.97 23.03 -13.89
N HIS A 165 -24.93 23.16 -14.71
CA HIS A 165 -23.53 23.02 -14.30
C HIS A 165 -23.25 23.93 -13.09
N GLY A 166 -22.73 23.35 -12.01
CA GLY A 166 -22.44 24.06 -10.75
C GLY A 166 -23.43 23.79 -9.61
N ASN A 167 -24.60 23.19 -9.88
CA ASN A 167 -25.55 22.73 -8.85
C ASN A 167 -25.65 21.19 -8.77
N CYS A 168 -24.68 20.51 -9.39
CA CYS A 168 -24.57 19.06 -9.46
C CYS A 168 -24.52 18.49 -8.03
N SER A 169 -25.45 17.60 -7.69
CA SER A 169 -25.33 16.79 -6.47
C SER A 169 -25.33 15.31 -6.83
N PRO A 170 -24.28 14.79 -7.49
CA PRO A 170 -24.17 13.35 -7.78
C PRO A 170 -24.11 12.54 -6.49
N ILE A 171 -23.74 13.20 -5.39
CA ILE A 171 -23.87 12.70 -4.03
C ILE A 171 -25.31 12.28 -3.72
N LYS A 172 -26.35 12.93 -4.26
CA LYS A 172 -27.76 12.55 -4.06
C LYS A 172 -28.06 11.16 -4.61
N ALA A 173 -27.54 10.82 -5.79
CA ALA A 173 -27.77 9.53 -6.42
C ALA A 173 -27.22 8.38 -5.56
N ILE A 174 -26.10 8.62 -4.87
CA ILE A 174 -25.46 7.64 -3.99
C ILE A 174 -25.68 7.95 -2.48
N LYS A 175 -26.62 8.85 -2.14
CA LYS A 175 -26.86 9.26 -0.76
C LYS A 175 -27.65 8.18 -0.03
N GLY A 176 -27.16 7.80 1.15
CA GLY A 176 -27.77 6.72 1.93
C GLY A 176 -27.33 5.33 1.48
N GLU A 177 -26.53 5.25 0.41
CA GLU A 177 -25.83 4.04 0.05
C GLU A 177 -24.62 3.86 0.95
N ASP A 178 -24.41 2.62 1.41
CA ASP A 178 -23.20 2.23 2.10
C ASP A 178 -22.06 2.12 1.07
N ILE A 179 -21.36 3.22 0.80
CA ILE A 179 -20.23 3.29 -0.12
C ILE A 179 -19.04 3.84 0.65
N ASP A 180 -17.91 3.17 0.55
CA ASP A 180 -16.68 3.56 1.25
C ASP A 180 -15.75 4.34 0.32
N ILE A 181 -15.78 4.02 -0.97
CA ILE A 181 -14.84 4.51 -1.97
C ILE A 181 -15.54 4.86 -3.27
N VAL A 182 -15.15 5.98 -3.88
CA VAL A 182 -15.44 6.31 -5.27
C VAL A 182 -14.14 6.29 -6.08
N VAL A 183 -14.10 5.54 -7.17
CA VAL A 183 -12.97 5.53 -8.11
C VAL A 183 -13.42 6.18 -9.42
N VAL A 184 -12.75 7.27 -9.82
CA VAL A 184 -13.19 8.08 -10.97
C VAL A 184 -12.00 8.71 -11.70
N ASN A 185 -12.14 8.94 -13.00
CA ASN A 185 -11.13 9.61 -13.82
C ASN A 185 -11.04 11.11 -13.51
N GLY A 186 -12.18 11.81 -13.46
CA GLY A 186 -12.27 13.24 -13.19
C GLY A 186 -13.45 13.60 -12.29
N ILE A 187 -13.22 14.51 -11.34
CA ILE A 187 -14.22 14.96 -10.38
C ILE A 187 -13.90 16.38 -9.90
N GLY A 188 -14.94 17.22 -9.76
CA GLY A 188 -14.79 18.60 -9.28
C GLY A 188 -14.54 18.68 -7.76
N GLN A 189 -13.86 19.74 -7.31
CA GLN A 189 -13.50 19.90 -5.89
C GLN A 189 -14.72 19.86 -4.95
N GLY A 190 -15.84 20.47 -5.34
CA GLY A 190 -17.08 20.47 -4.55
C GLY A 190 -17.61 19.06 -4.29
N ALA A 191 -17.57 18.19 -5.30
CA ALA A 191 -17.99 16.80 -5.18
C ALA A 191 -17.02 16.00 -4.30
N ILE A 192 -15.70 16.18 -4.46
CA ILE A 192 -14.70 15.56 -3.57
C ILE A 192 -14.96 15.95 -2.11
N ASN A 193 -15.18 17.23 -1.84
CA ASN A 193 -15.42 17.72 -0.49
C ASN A 193 -16.70 17.13 0.10
N GLY A 194 -17.78 17.06 -0.68
CA GLY A 194 -19.02 16.45 -0.24
C GLY A 194 -18.89 14.95 0.05
N LEU A 195 -18.18 14.19 -0.78
CA LEU A 195 -17.89 12.76 -0.54
C LEU A 195 -17.06 12.56 0.73
N ASN A 196 -15.94 13.29 0.85
CA ASN A 196 -15.05 13.21 2.01
C ASN A 196 -15.77 13.59 3.33
N ASN A 197 -16.66 14.58 3.30
CA ASN A 197 -17.46 14.97 4.48
C ASN A 197 -18.46 13.88 4.90
N ASN A 198 -18.82 12.96 3.99
CA ASN A 198 -19.64 11.78 4.29
C ASN A 198 -18.78 10.53 4.56
N GLY A 199 -17.46 10.68 4.72
CA GLY A 199 -16.54 9.57 5.00
C GLY A 199 -16.16 8.72 3.78
N ILE A 200 -16.58 9.12 2.58
CA ILE A 200 -16.30 8.41 1.33
C ILE A 200 -14.97 8.90 0.77
N LYS A 201 -14.00 7.99 0.59
CA LYS A 201 -12.72 8.32 -0.04
C LYS A 201 -12.86 8.37 -1.56
N VAL A 202 -12.05 9.19 -2.21
CA VAL A 202 -12.09 9.34 -3.67
C VAL A 202 -10.71 9.03 -4.25
N PHE A 203 -10.65 8.14 -5.23
CA PHE A 203 -9.41 7.74 -5.90
C PHE A 203 -9.47 8.05 -7.39
N LYS A 204 -8.30 8.37 -7.95
CA LYS A 204 -8.13 8.48 -9.40
C LYS A 204 -8.09 7.09 -10.01
N ALA A 205 -8.98 6.86 -10.98
CA ALA A 205 -8.97 5.64 -11.77
C ALA A 205 -7.68 5.51 -12.59
N VAL A 206 -7.25 4.27 -12.81
CA VAL A 206 -6.27 3.92 -13.85
C VAL A 206 -7.02 3.59 -15.14
N GLU A 207 -6.32 3.65 -16.27
CA GLU A 207 -6.87 3.19 -17.55
C GLU A 207 -7.31 1.72 -17.46
N GLY A 208 -8.41 1.41 -18.14
CA GLY A 208 -8.97 0.07 -18.18
C GLY A 208 -10.33 -0.08 -17.52
N THR A 209 -10.68 -1.31 -17.19
CA THR A 209 -12.00 -1.70 -16.68
C THR A 209 -12.12 -1.53 -15.16
N ILE A 210 -13.35 -1.70 -14.63
CA ILE A 210 -13.59 -1.80 -13.20
C ILE A 210 -12.77 -2.93 -12.59
N GLY A 211 -12.71 -4.11 -13.23
CA GLY A 211 -11.91 -5.24 -12.74
C GLY A 211 -10.43 -4.89 -12.56
N GLU A 212 -9.85 -4.18 -13.52
CA GLU A 212 -8.46 -3.72 -13.46
C GLU A 212 -8.23 -2.65 -12.38
N ASN A 213 -9.22 -1.76 -12.18
CA ASN A 213 -9.17 -0.76 -11.11
C ASN A 213 -9.36 -1.39 -9.71
N LEU A 214 -10.19 -2.42 -9.56
CA LEU A 214 -10.32 -3.19 -8.31
C LEU A 214 -9.01 -3.92 -7.98
N LYS A 215 -8.37 -4.52 -8.98
CA LYS A 215 -7.02 -5.10 -8.82
C LYS A 215 -6.01 -4.03 -8.40
N ALA A 216 -6.00 -2.88 -9.08
CA ALA A 216 -5.14 -1.76 -8.73
C ALA A 216 -5.37 -1.23 -7.31
N TYR A 217 -6.63 -1.20 -6.85
CA TYR A 217 -6.96 -0.85 -5.47
C TYR A 217 -6.36 -1.85 -4.48
N SER A 218 -6.57 -3.15 -4.70
CA SER A 218 -6.04 -4.20 -3.83
C SER A 218 -4.51 -4.24 -3.76
N GLU A 219 -3.84 -3.75 -4.81
CA GLU A 219 -2.38 -3.65 -4.91
C GLU A 219 -1.83 -2.30 -4.41
N GLY A 220 -2.70 -1.39 -3.92
CA GLY A 220 -2.30 -0.08 -3.42
C GLY A 220 -1.81 0.89 -4.51
N ARG A 221 -2.19 0.66 -5.77
CA ARG A 221 -1.73 1.45 -6.93
C ARG A 221 -2.63 2.64 -7.28
N LEU A 222 -3.85 2.71 -6.73
CA LEU A 222 -4.73 3.86 -6.95
C LEU A 222 -4.27 5.06 -6.10
N VAL A 223 -4.33 6.25 -6.69
CA VAL A 223 -3.95 7.51 -6.01
C VAL A 223 -5.19 8.16 -5.43
N GLU A 224 -5.20 8.39 -4.11
CA GLU A 224 -6.29 9.11 -3.45
C GLU A 224 -6.28 10.61 -3.81
N PHE A 225 -7.44 11.16 -4.17
CA PHE A 225 -7.62 12.59 -4.32
C PHE A 225 -7.58 13.26 -2.95
N SER A 226 -6.41 13.81 -2.59
CA SER A 226 -6.30 14.67 -1.42
C SER A 226 -6.85 16.07 -1.70
N ARG A 227 -7.17 16.82 -0.63
CA ARG A 227 -7.54 18.26 -0.71
C ARG A 227 -6.54 19.14 -1.49
N LYS A 228 -5.31 18.67 -1.72
CA LYS A 228 -4.27 19.39 -2.47
C LYS A 228 -4.25 19.09 -3.98
N ASN A 229 -4.86 17.99 -4.42
CA ASN A 229 -4.79 17.49 -5.80
C ASN A 229 -6.12 17.56 -6.55
N ALA A 230 -7.13 18.20 -5.97
CA ALA A 230 -8.40 18.44 -6.64
C ALA A 230 -8.14 19.49 -7.73
N CYS A 231 -8.18 19.07 -9.00
CA CYS A 231 -7.76 19.83 -10.20
C CYS A 231 -7.82 21.36 -10.03
N ASN A 232 -6.65 22.01 -10.05
CA ASN A 232 -6.58 23.43 -10.36
C ASN A 232 -7.02 23.58 -11.82
N HIS A 233 -8.13 24.29 -12.04
CA HIS A 233 -8.58 24.66 -13.37
C HIS A 233 -7.61 25.66 -13.98
N GLU A 234 -6.69 25.18 -14.82
CA GLU A 234 -6.20 25.95 -15.96
C GLU A 234 -6.46 25.11 -17.22
N GLY A 235 -7.46 25.52 -18.01
CA GLY A 235 -7.68 24.96 -19.35
C GLY A 235 -8.95 24.14 -19.55
N CYS A 236 -10.14 24.73 -19.33
CA CYS A 236 -11.33 24.36 -20.09
C CYS A 236 -11.95 25.63 -20.67
N SER A 237 -11.86 25.77 -21.99
CA SER A 237 -12.67 26.70 -22.78
C SER A 237 -14.15 26.32 -22.70
N HIS A 238 -14.97 27.37 -22.64
CA HIS A 238 -16.44 27.41 -22.54
C HIS A 238 -17.20 26.32 -23.29
#